data_AF-A0A7J5ZH35-F1
#
_entry.id   AF-A0A7J5ZH35-F1
#
_cell.length_a   1.000
_cell.length_b   1.000
_cell.length_c   1.000
_cell.angle_alpha   90.00
_cell.angle_beta   90.00
_cell.angle_gamma   90.00
#
_symmetry.space_group_name_H-M   'P 1'
#
loop_
_entity.id
_entity.type
_entity.pdbx_description
1 polymer ?
#
loop_
_entity_poly.entity_id
_entity_poly.type
_entity_poly.pdbx_seq_one_letter_code
_entity_poly.pdbx_strand_id
1 'polypeptide(L)'
;MVQNVVLVFLRRRLSQRPNVEELEGRNILKLDELRDRKILIRFSDYVEVAKAQDYDRRADKPWTRLSAADKAAIRKELNEFKSTEMEVHASSKHLTRFHRP
;
A
#
# COMPACT_ATOMS: atom_id res chain seq x y z
N MET A 1 -26.47 -9.54 -6.51
CA MET A 1 -26.67 -9.20 -5.09
C MET A 1 -25.41 -9.42 -4.21
N VAL A 2 -24.18 -9.45 -4.78
CA VAL A 2 -22.95 -9.85 -4.05
C VAL A 2 -21.92 -8.71 -3.92
N GLN A 3 -22.06 -7.63 -4.72
CA GLN A 3 -21.10 -6.52 -4.73
C GLN A 3 -21.29 -5.53 -3.56
N ASN A 4 -22.46 -5.49 -2.92
CA ASN A 4 -22.72 -4.56 -1.81
C ASN A 4 -22.24 -5.07 -0.43
N VAL A 5 -21.98 -6.37 -0.27
CA VAL A 5 -21.59 -6.94 1.03
C VAL A 5 -20.10 -6.74 1.31
N VAL A 6 -19.24 -6.85 0.28
CA VAL A 6 -17.78 -6.74 0.43
C VAL A 6 -17.33 -5.31 0.76
N LEU A 7 -18.00 -4.31 0.16
CA LEU A 7 -17.65 -2.89 0.35
C LEU A 7 -18.00 -2.39 1.76
N VAL A 8 -19.08 -2.93 2.36
CA VAL A 8 -19.48 -2.64 3.75
C VAL A 8 -18.54 -3.34 4.75
N PHE A 9 -18.06 -4.54 4.44
CA PHE A 9 -17.16 -5.29 5.33
C PHE A 9 -15.76 -4.67 5.41
N LEU A 10 -15.22 -4.19 4.28
CA LEU A 10 -13.90 -3.55 4.24
C LEU A 10 -13.88 -2.18 4.94
N ARG A 11 -14.97 -1.41 4.84
CA ARG A 11 -15.11 -0.08 5.47
C ARG A 11 -15.11 -0.15 7.00
N ARG A 12 -15.56 -1.28 7.58
CA ARG A 12 -15.57 -1.52 9.04
C ARG A 12 -14.19 -1.84 9.60
N ARG A 13 -13.30 -2.48 8.84
CA ARG A 13 -12.01 -2.97 9.35
C ARG A 13 -10.93 -1.88 9.47
N LEU A 14 -10.99 -0.83 8.63
CA LEU A 14 -10.04 0.29 8.68
C LEU A 14 -10.39 1.34 9.75
N SER A 15 -11.66 1.43 10.15
CA SER A 15 -12.12 2.31 11.25
C SER A 15 -12.13 1.62 12.62
N GLN A 16 -11.93 0.29 12.65
CA GLN A 16 -11.79 -0.44 13.91
C GLN A 16 -10.45 -0.10 14.54
N ARG A 17 -10.48 0.77 15.55
CA ARG A 17 -9.36 0.91 16.47
C ARG A 17 -9.29 -0.39 17.29
N PRO A 18 -8.18 -1.16 17.22
CA PRO A 18 -7.99 -2.33 18.07
C PRO A 18 -8.11 -1.92 19.54
N ASN A 19 -8.68 -2.81 20.36
CA ASN A 19 -8.80 -2.57 21.80
C ASN A 19 -7.41 -2.65 22.47
N VAL A 20 -7.32 -2.21 23.73
CA VAL A 20 -6.04 -2.16 24.47
C VAL A 20 -5.41 -3.54 24.60
N GLU A 21 -6.20 -4.59 24.84
CA GLU A 21 -5.75 -5.98 24.98
C GLU A 21 -5.22 -6.58 23.66
N GLU A 22 -5.86 -6.25 22.53
CA GLU A 22 -5.45 -6.64 21.19
C GLU A 22 -4.15 -5.95 20.76
N LEU A 23 -3.94 -4.72 21.22
CA LEU A 23 -2.68 -4.00 21.00
C LEU A 23 -1.54 -4.62 21.81
N GLU A 24 -1.81 -4.99 23.06
CA GLU A 24 -0.85 -5.69 23.94
C GLU A 24 -0.48 -7.08 23.39
N GLY A 25 -1.48 -7.88 22.95
CA GLY A 25 -1.27 -9.22 22.39
C GLY A 25 -0.57 -9.24 21.03
N ARG A 26 -0.62 -8.14 20.27
CA ARG A 26 0.11 -8.00 18.99
C ARG A 26 1.59 -7.70 19.16
N ASN A 27 2.07 -7.56 20.40
CA ASN A 27 3.48 -7.33 20.74
C ASN A 27 4.08 -6.17 19.91
N ILE A 28 3.26 -5.14 19.64
CA ILE A 28 3.62 -3.98 18.82
C ILE A 28 4.48 -3.00 19.66
N LEU A 29 5.44 -3.55 20.40
CA LEU A 29 6.35 -2.92 21.37
C LEU A 29 5.81 -3.02 22.80
N LYS A 30 6.58 -3.67 23.69
CA LYS A 30 6.38 -3.63 25.14
C LYS A 30 6.32 -2.16 25.57
N LEU A 31 5.14 -1.74 26.02
CA LEU A 31 4.85 -0.36 26.40
C LEU A 31 5.84 0.16 27.46
N ASP A 32 6.36 -0.74 28.30
CA ASP A 32 7.35 -0.44 29.34
C ASP A 32 8.71 -0.01 28.75
N GLU A 33 9.19 -0.67 27.68
CA GLU A 33 10.45 -0.29 27.03
C GLU A 33 10.34 1.02 26.23
N LEU A 34 9.12 1.42 25.85
CA LEU A 34 8.85 2.70 25.19
C LEU A 34 8.65 3.84 26.18
N ARG A 35 8.08 3.58 27.37
CA ARG A 35 7.95 4.58 28.44
C ARG A 35 9.31 5.11 28.88
N ASP A 36 10.31 4.23 28.94
CA ASP A 36 11.67 4.59 29.33
C ASP A 36 12.49 5.21 28.20
N ARG A 37 12.09 4.99 26.93
CA ARG A 37 12.72 5.64 25.78
C ARG A 37 12.19 7.06 25.63
N LYS A 38 13.08 8.03 25.83
CA LYS A 38 12.80 9.45 25.58
C LYS A 38 12.54 9.68 24.09
N ILE A 39 11.28 9.65 23.67
CA ILE A 39 10.87 10.04 22.32
C ILE A 39 11.04 11.56 22.19
N LEU A 40 12.02 11.98 21.39
CA LEU A 40 12.37 13.40 21.20
C LEU A 40 11.52 14.09 20.13
N ILE A 41 10.83 13.32 19.29
CA ILE A 41 9.96 13.83 18.22
C ILE A 41 8.77 14.52 18.88
N ARG A 42 8.56 15.79 18.52
CA ARG A 42 7.39 16.58 18.90
C ARG A 42 6.68 17.01 17.63
N PHE A 43 5.36 16.91 17.63
CA PHE A 43 4.54 17.40 16.54
C PHE A 43 4.00 18.79 16.89
N SER A 44 3.96 19.67 15.91
CA SER A 44 3.29 20.97 16.04
C SER A 44 1.77 20.76 16.00
N ASP A 45 1.06 21.45 16.89
CA ASP A 45 -0.41 21.50 16.86
C ASP A 45 -0.93 22.48 15.79
N TYR A 46 -0.06 23.36 15.30
CA TYR A 46 -0.39 24.31 14.25
C TYR A 46 -0.24 23.67 12.86
N VAL A 47 -1.29 23.77 12.06
CA VAL A 47 -1.35 23.27 10.68
C VAL A 47 -1.62 24.45 9.73
N GLU A 48 -0.67 24.73 8.85
CA GLU A 48 -0.84 25.72 7.79
C GLU A 48 -1.73 25.19 6.67
N VAL A 49 -2.69 26.01 6.24
CA VAL A 49 -3.64 25.67 5.17
C VAL A 49 -3.52 26.70 4.06
N ALA A 50 -3.27 26.23 2.84
CA ALA A 50 -3.24 27.03 1.63
C ALA A 50 -4.26 26.50 0.61
N LYS A 51 -4.70 27.37 -0.30
CA LYS A 51 -5.60 26.97 -1.39
C LYS A 51 -4.84 26.12 -2.40
N ALA A 52 -5.36 24.93 -2.69
CA ALA A 52 -4.88 24.14 -3.81
C ALA A 52 -5.36 24.74 -5.14
N GLN A 53 -4.67 24.42 -6.24
CA GLN A 53 -5.13 24.79 -7.57
C GLN A 53 -6.50 24.17 -7.87
N ASP A 54 -7.39 24.95 -8.47
CA ASP A 54 -8.72 24.49 -8.89
C ASP A 54 -8.72 24.21 -10.40
N TYR A 55 -8.38 22.97 -10.74
CA TYR A 55 -8.39 22.46 -12.11
C TYR A 55 -8.88 21.02 -12.14
N ASP A 56 -9.35 20.56 -13.30
CA ASP A 56 -9.81 19.18 -13.46
C ASP A 56 -8.63 18.20 -13.43
N ARG A 57 -8.60 17.35 -12.40
CA ARG A 57 -7.60 16.29 -12.21
C ARG A 57 -8.07 14.92 -12.70
N ARG A 58 -9.22 14.84 -13.38
CA ARG A 58 -9.75 13.59 -13.90
C ARG A 58 -8.81 13.04 -14.98
N ALA A 59 -8.55 11.75 -14.89
CA ALA A 59 -7.83 10.98 -15.88
C ALA A 59 -8.56 9.65 -16.10
N ASP A 60 -8.49 9.11 -17.32
CA ASP A 60 -8.99 7.76 -17.58
C ASP A 60 -8.22 6.73 -16.74
N LYS A 61 -8.88 5.62 -16.42
CA LYS A 61 -8.32 4.53 -15.64
C LYS A 61 -8.25 3.27 -16.50
N PRO A 62 -7.33 3.21 -17.50
CA PRO A 62 -7.30 2.13 -18.49
C PRO A 62 -7.12 0.75 -17.86
N TRP A 63 -6.45 0.66 -16.70
CA TRP A 63 -6.26 -0.58 -15.95
C TRP A 63 -7.58 -1.24 -15.49
N THR A 64 -8.69 -0.49 -15.43
CA THR A 64 -10.02 -1.02 -15.07
C THR A 64 -10.66 -1.86 -16.18
N ARG A 65 -10.23 -1.68 -17.43
CA ARG A 65 -10.80 -2.31 -18.63
C ARG A 65 -9.95 -3.46 -19.17
N LEU A 66 -8.91 -3.88 -18.45
CA LEU A 66 -8.02 -4.97 -18.84
C LEU A 66 -8.70 -6.34 -18.71
N SER A 67 -8.76 -7.07 -19.82
CA SER A 67 -9.24 -8.46 -19.84
C SER A 67 -8.25 -9.43 -19.19
N ALA A 68 -8.67 -10.68 -19.01
CA ALA A 68 -7.78 -11.73 -18.51
C ALA A 68 -6.62 -12.00 -19.49
N ALA A 69 -6.88 -11.93 -20.79
CA ALA A 69 -5.87 -12.10 -21.83
C ALA A 69 -4.85 -10.95 -21.83
N ASP A 70 -5.32 -9.69 -21.72
CA ASP A 70 -4.43 -8.53 -21.66
C ASP A 70 -3.49 -8.63 -20.45
N LYS A 71 -4.03 -9.02 -19.30
CA LYS A 71 -3.22 -9.22 -18.09
C LYS A 71 -2.21 -10.35 -18.26
N ALA A 72 -2.54 -11.41 -19.02
CA ALA A 72 -1.59 -12.49 -19.29
C ALA A 72 -0.46 -12.03 -20.21
N ALA A 73 -0.80 -11.30 -21.28
CA ALA A 73 0.18 -10.70 -22.18
C ALA A 73 1.12 -9.74 -21.44
N ILE A 74 0.57 -8.82 -20.63
CA ILE A 74 1.37 -7.87 -19.83
C ILE A 74 2.29 -8.60 -18.83
N ARG A 75 1.84 -9.69 -18.20
CA ARG A 75 2.71 -10.47 -17.29
C ARG A 75 3.87 -11.10 -18.03
N LYS A 76 3.63 -11.65 -19.23
CA LYS A 76 4.67 -12.23 -20.08
C LYS A 76 5.69 -11.17 -20.48
N GLU A 77 5.24 -10.05 -21.01
CA GLU A 77 6.07 -8.92 -21.43
C GLU A 77 6.94 -8.39 -20.29
N LEU A 78 6.34 -8.15 -19.11
CA LEU A 78 7.08 -7.68 -17.93
C LEU A 78 8.13 -8.67 -17.44
N ASN A 79 7.86 -9.98 -17.52
CA ASN A 79 8.84 -10.98 -17.12
C ASN A 79 10.02 -11.04 -18.09
N GLU A 80 9.75 -10.95 -19.39
CA GLU A 80 10.76 -10.91 -20.43
C GLU A 80 11.66 -9.69 -20.23
N PHE A 81 11.09 -8.49 -20.18
CA PHE A 81 11.80 -7.24 -19.89
C PHE A 81 12.68 -7.32 -18.64
N LYS A 82 12.14 -7.83 -17.52
CA LYS A 82 12.88 -7.96 -16.25
C LYS A 82 14.03 -8.96 -16.30
N SER A 83 13.96 -9.91 -17.21
CA SER A 83 14.97 -10.96 -17.33
C SER A 83 16.11 -10.59 -18.28
N THR A 84 15.82 -9.79 -19.31
CA THR A 84 16.77 -9.53 -20.41
C THR A 84 17.23 -8.08 -20.51
N GLU A 85 16.36 -7.11 -20.21
CA GLU A 85 16.60 -5.69 -20.51
C GLU A 85 16.79 -4.83 -19.24
N MET A 86 16.06 -5.14 -18.17
CA MET A 86 16.11 -4.35 -16.95
C MET A 86 17.43 -4.59 -16.20
N GLU A 87 18.28 -3.58 -16.14
CA GLU A 87 19.51 -3.64 -15.37
C GLU A 87 19.21 -3.70 -13.86
N VAL A 88 19.75 -4.72 -13.20
CA VAL A 88 19.64 -4.90 -11.75
C VAL A 88 21.00 -5.28 -11.20
N HIS A 89 21.43 -4.57 -10.15
CA HIS A 89 22.67 -4.88 -9.45
C HIS A 89 22.70 -6.35 -9.01
N ALA A 90 23.86 -7.01 -9.12
CA ALA A 90 24.00 -8.45 -8.91
C ALA A 90 23.46 -8.91 -7.55
N SER A 91 23.75 -8.17 -6.47
CA SER A 91 23.26 -8.49 -5.12
C SER A 91 21.75 -8.30 -4.96
N SER A 92 21.09 -7.53 -5.83
CA SER A 92 19.68 -7.19 -5.74
C SER A 92 18.80 -7.99 -6.70
N LYS A 93 19.38 -8.86 -7.55
CA LYS A 93 18.62 -9.66 -8.54
C LYS A 93 17.47 -10.46 -7.90
N HIS A 94 17.65 -10.97 -6.69
CA HIS A 94 16.65 -11.71 -5.94
C HIS A 94 15.40 -10.90 -5.54
N LEU A 95 15.48 -9.56 -5.58
CA LEU A 95 14.35 -8.66 -5.32
C LEU A 95 13.48 -8.41 -6.57
N THR A 96 13.93 -8.86 -7.74
CA THR A 96 13.20 -8.67 -9.00
C THR A 96 11.85 -9.37 -8.94
N ARG A 97 10.76 -8.58 -8.95
CA ARG A 97 9.40 -9.14 -8.84
C ARG A 97 8.94 -9.67 -10.20
N PHE A 98 9.04 -10.98 -10.39
CA PHE A 98 8.43 -11.69 -11.52
C PHE A 98 6.95 -11.99 -11.31
N HIS A 99 6.15 -11.97 -12.36
CA HIS A 99 4.73 -12.28 -12.34
C HIS A 99 4.49 -13.76 -12.70
N ARG A 100 3.35 -14.32 -12.29
CA ARG A 100 2.95 -15.66 -12.74
C ARG A 100 2.62 -15.65 -14.24
N PRO A 101 2.94 -16.70 -15.00
CA PRO A 101 2.43 -16.87 -16.36
C PRO A 101 0.90 -16.75 -16.40
#